data_AF-A0A936JFB5-F1
#
_entry.id   AF-A0A936JFB5-F1
#
_cell.length_a   1.000
_cell.length_b   1.000
_cell.length_c   1.000
_cell.angle_alpha   90.00
_cell.angle_beta   90.00
_cell.angle_gamma   90.00
#
_symmetry.space_group_name_H-M   'P 1'
#
loop_
_entity.id
_entity.type
_entity.pdbx_description
1 polymer ?
#
loop_
_entity_poly.entity_id
_entity_poly.type
_entity_poly.pdbx_seq_one_letter_code
_entity_poly.pdbx_strand_id
1 'polypeptide(L)'
;MSVTIQNIPNAAINGSLTLCAGASLNLTATGGGTYAWSSPPGGATAVVTVSPSVDTDYTVTVTNGGCTSTASVSVTITPPPTAMISGNLTICNGEST
;
A
#
# COMPACT_ATOMS: atom_id res chain seq x y z
N MET A 1 3.08 10.55 -43.65
CA MET A 1 2.81 11.02 -42.28
C MET A 1 2.59 9.78 -41.44
N SER A 2 3.63 9.30 -40.75
CA SER A 2 3.54 8.08 -39.93
C SER A 2 2.85 8.42 -38.61
N VAL A 3 1.66 7.86 -38.38
CA VAL A 3 1.03 7.86 -37.06
C VAL A 3 1.75 6.81 -36.23
N THR A 4 2.55 7.25 -35.27
CA THR A 4 3.13 6.35 -34.28
C THR A 4 2.05 6.02 -33.27
N ILE A 5 1.53 4.79 -33.28
CA ILE A 5 0.66 4.30 -32.21
C ILE A 5 1.49 4.27 -30.94
N GLN A 6 1.21 5.20 -30.04
CA GLN A 6 1.86 5.25 -28.75
C GLN A 6 1.08 4.37 -27.79
N ASN A 7 1.72 3.31 -27.29
CA ASN A 7 1.06 2.37 -26.40
C ASN A 7 0.79 3.08 -25.07
N ILE A 8 -0.47 3.22 -24.69
CA ILE A 8 -0.82 3.77 -23.38
C ILE A 8 -0.13 2.95 -22.28
N PRO A 9 0.51 3.59 -21.28
CA PRO A 9 1.12 2.86 -20.19
C PRO A 9 0.02 2.15 -19.37
N ASN A 10 0.20 0.87 -19.07
CA ASN A 10 -0.70 0.10 -18.21
C ASN A 10 -0.33 0.34 -16.74
N ALA A 11 -0.70 1.52 -16.22
CA ALA A 11 -0.49 1.85 -14.81
C ALA A 11 -1.31 0.91 -13.91
N ALA A 12 -0.64 0.16 -13.05
CA ALA A 12 -1.27 -0.62 -11.99
C ALA A 12 -0.36 -0.64 -10.77
N ILE A 13 -0.95 -0.71 -9.57
CA ILE A 13 -0.20 -0.84 -8.31
C ILE A 13 -0.46 -2.24 -7.75
N ASN A 14 0.62 -2.97 -7.50
CA ASN A 14 0.61 -4.29 -6.91
C ASN A 14 1.34 -4.23 -5.56
N GLY A 15 0.77 -4.84 -4.53
CA GLY A 15 1.37 -4.86 -3.20
C GLY A 15 0.36 -5.28 -2.12
N SER A 16 0.82 -5.31 -0.88
CA SER A 16 -0.03 -5.57 0.27
C SER A 16 -0.89 -4.33 0.57
N LEU A 17 -2.21 -4.48 0.50
CA LEU A 17 -3.16 -3.40 0.79
C LEU A 17 -3.48 -3.29 2.28
N THR A 18 -3.01 -4.26 3.06
CA THR A 18 -3.27 -4.36 4.49
C THR A 18 -1.94 -4.42 5.23
N LEU A 19 -1.78 -3.53 6.21
CA LEU A 19 -0.55 -3.40 6.99
C LEU A 19 -0.89 -3.31 8.48
N CYS A 20 -0.03 -3.87 9.33
CA CYS A 20 -0.14 -3.65 10.77
C CYS A 20 0.47 -2.31 11.17
N ALA A 21 -0.07 -1.67 12.21
CA ALA A 21 0.49 -0.42 12.74
C ALA A 21 2.00 -0.57 13.04
N GLY A 22 2.82 0.29 12.43
CA GLY A 22 4.29 0.29 12.60
C GLY A 22 5.06 -0.64 11.65
N ALA A 23 4.40 -1.34 10.73
CA ALA A 23 5.07 -2.09 9.67
C ALA A 23 5.33 -1.21 8.43
N SER A 24 6.18 -1.71 7.53
CA SER A 24 6.45 -1.11 6.21
C SER A 24 6.08 -2.10 5.10
N LEU A 25 5.57 -1.60 3.98
CA LEU A 25 5.26 -2.41 2.80
C LEU A 25 5.90 -1.84 1.55
N ASN A 26 6.05 -2.69 0.54
CA ASN A 26 6.55 -2.30 -0.77
C ASN A 26 5.38 -2.26 -1.76
N LEU A 27 5.10 -1.08 -2.31
CA LEU A 27 4.18 -0.92 -3.44
C LEU A 27 4.98 -0.99 -4.73
N THR A 28 4.50 -1.79 -5.69
CA THR A 28 5.09 -1.96 -7.00
C THR A 28 4.15 -1.42 -8.06
N ALA A 29 4.50 -0.31 -8.69
CA ALA A 29 3.85 0.21 -9.87
C ALA A 29 4.36 -0.48 -11.14
N THR A 30 3.44 -0.78 -12.04
CA THR A 30 3.70 -1.25 -13.41
C THR A 30 3.25 -0.18 -14.41
N GLY A 31 3.67 -0.30 -15.67
CA GLY A 31 3.26 0.62 -16.75
C GLY A 31 4.39 1.02 -17.69
N GLY A 32 5.64 0.67 -17.36
CA GLY A 32 6.76 0.67 -18.31
C GLY A 32 7.30 2.05 -18.71
N GLY A 33 7.08 3.09 -17.90
CA GLY A 33 7.54 4.45 -18.17
C GLY A 33 8.21 5.13 -16.96
N THR A 34 8.09 6.44 -16.87
CA THR A 34 8.48 7.22 -15.69
C THR A 34 7.36 7.16 -14.66
N TYR A 35 7.69 6.87 -13.41
CA TYR A 35 6.73 6.82 -12.30
C TYR A 35 6.78 8.12 -11.51
N ALA A 36 5.63 8.61 -11.07
CA ALA A 36 5.51 9.75 -10.17
C ALA A 36 4.49 9.41 -9.08
N TRP A 37 4.99 9.17 -7.87
CA TRP A 37 4.18 8.86 -6.72
C TRP A 37 3.74 10.14 -6.00
N SER A 38 2.44 10.23 -5.73
CA SER A 38 1.83 11.32 -4.96
C SER A 38 2.03 11.11 -3.45
N SER A 39 1.95 9.85 -3.04
CA SER A 39 2.17 9.36 -1.69
C SER A 39 3.08 8.13 -1.85
N PRO A 40 4.22 8.01 -1.16
CA PRO A 40 4.93 9.09 -0.49
C PRO A 40 5.48 10.09 -1.53
N PRO A 41 5.54 11.39 -1.21
CA PRO A 41 6.02 12.40 -2.15
C PRO A 41 7.49 12.13 -2.52
N GLY A 42 7.79 12.13 -3.82
CA GLY A 42 9.15 11.98 -4.34
C GLY A 42 9.54 10.57 -4.78
N GLY A 43 8.63 9.59 -4.70
CA GLY A 43 8.85 8.30 -5.36
C GLY A 43 8.86 8.47 -6.88
N ALA A 44 9.99 8.14 -7.54
CA ALA A 44 10.11 8.12 -9.00
C ALA A 44 10.36 6.70 -9.56
N THR A 45 10.40 5.71 -8.68
CA THR A 45 10.75 4.32 -8.97
C THR A 45 9.50 3.46 -9.13
N ALA A 46 9.66 2.34 -9.84
CA ALA A 46 8.59 1.33 -9.95
C ALA A 46 8.23 0.74 -8.58
N VAL A 47 9.20 0.60 -7.68
CA VAL A 47 8.97 0.09 -6.31
C VAL A 47 9.18 1.22 -5.32
N VAL A 48 8.25 1.40 -4.38
CA VAL A 48 8.35 2.35 -3.28
C VAL A 48 8.04 1.66 -1.96
N THR A 49 8.88 1.89 -0.95
CA THR A 49 8.65 1.42 0.42
C THR A 49 7.88 2.49 1.18
N VAL A 50 6.76 2.11 1.78
CA VAL A 50 5.86 3.02 2.47
C VAL A 50 5.56 2.47 3.87
N SER A 51 5.46 3.39 4.84
CA SER A 51 5.17 3.07 6.23
C SER A 51 4.05 3.97 6.76
N PRO A 52 2.82 3.86 6.22
CA PRO A 52 1.69 4.61 6.71
C PRO A 52 1.36 4.23 8.16
N SER A 53 1.01 5.23 8.97
CA SER A 53 0.52 5.05 10.35
C SER A 53 -1.00 5.01 10.44
N VAL A 54 -1.70 5.43 9.38
CA VAL A 54 -3.16 5.47 9.23
C VAL A 54 -3.54 5.06 7.82
N ASP A 55 -4.81 4.73 7.60
CA ASP A 55 -5.33 4.42 6.27
C ASP A 55 -4.97 5.55 5.28
N THR A 56 -4.24 5.20 4.23
CA THR A 56 -3.66 6.19 3.31
C THR A 56 -3.82 5.70 1.88
N ASP A 57 -4.29 6.59 1.01
CA ASP A 57 -4.38 6.33 -0.42
C ASP A 57 -3.07 6.70 -1.14
N TYR A 58 -2.59 5.76 -1.95
CA TYR A 58 -1.37 5.87 -2.74
C TYR A 58 -1.74 5.97 -4.21
N THR A 59 -1.29 7.05 -4.85
CA THR A 59 -1.56 7.29 -6.29
C THR A 59 -0.24 7.43 -7.04
N VAL A 60 -0.10 6.66 -8.12
CA VAL A 60 1.04 6.71 -9.03
C VAL A 60 0.59 7.18 -10.42
N THR A 61 1.35 8.10 -10.99
CA THR A 61 1.20 8.53 -12.39
C THR A 61 2.35 7.95 -13.19
N VAL A 62 2.04 7.20 -14.24
CA VAL A 62 3.01 6.61 -15.16
C VAL A 62 2.98 7.36 -16.47
N THR A 63 4.14 7.85 -16.92
CA THR A 63 4.28 8.55 -18.19
C THR A 63 5.16 7.73 -19.13
N ASN A 64 4.63 7.33 -20.29
CA ASN A 64 5.41 6.65 -21.33
C ASN A 64 5.22 7.36 -22.67
N GLY A 65 6.32 7.89 -23.22
CA GLY A 65 6.35 8.54 -24.53
C GLY A 65 5.55 9.85 -24.67
N GLY A 66 4.82 10.28 -23.65
CA GLY A 66 3.88 11.42 -23.72
C GLY A 66 2.45 11.04 -23.35
N CYS A 67 2.13 9.75 -23.31
CA CYS A 67 0.90 9.26 -22.71
C CYS A 67 1.07 9.12 -21.20
N THR A 68 0.04 9.52 -20.44
CA THR A 68 0.00 9.36 -18.98
C THR A 68 -1.13 8.43 -18.58
N SER A 69 -0.88 7.60 -17.57
CA SER A 69 -1.88 6.76 -16.92
C SER A 69 -1.72 6.83 -15.43
N THR A 70 -2.82 6.85 -14.70
CA THR A 70 -2.84 6.95 -13.24
C THR A 70 -3.41 5.68 -12.64
N ALA A 71 -2.81 5.20 -11.55
CA ALA A 71 -3.33 4.12 -10.73
C ALA A 71 -3.36 4.55 -9.27
N SER A 72 -4.42 4.17 -8.56
CA SER A 72 -4.61 4.48 -7.14
C SER A 72 -4.93 3.21 -6.36
N VAL A 73 -4.46 3.17 -5.12
CA VAL A 73 -4.70 2.06 -4.22
C VAL A 73 -4.83 2.54 -2.78
N SER A 74 -5.77 1.96 -2.04
CA SER A 74 -5.99 2.28 -0.63
C SER A 74 -5.24 1.29 0.25
N VAL A 75 -4.33 1.79 1.09
CA VAL A 75 -3.65 0.97 2.10
C VAL A 75 -4.38 1.15 3.42
N THR A 76 -4.93 0.07 3.95
CA THR A 76 -5.61 0.04 5.24
C THR A 76 -4.68 -0.42 6.36
N ILE A 77 -4.64 0.30 7.48
CA ILE A 77 -3.88 -0.06 8.66
C ILE A 77 -4.78 -0.81 9.63
N THR A 78 -4.52 -2.11 9.81
CA THR A 78 -5.23 -2.90 10.81
C THR A 78 -4.56 -2.71 12.17
N PRO A 79 -5.28 -2.19 13.18
CA PRO A 79 -4.74 -2.13 14.54
C PRO A 79 -4.53 -3.56 15.08
N PRO A 80 -3.53 -3.77 15.96
CA PRO A 80 -3.37 -5.05 16.62
C PRO A 80 -4.65 -5.42 17.37
N PRO A 81 -5.04 -6.70 17.41
CA PRO A 81 -6.18 -7.12 18.21
C PRO A 81 -5.93 -6.69 19.65
N THR A 82 -6.79 -5.83 20.18
CA THR A 82 -6.81 -5.55 21.61
C THR A 82 -7.19 -6.86 22.29
N ALA A 83 -6.22 -7.53 22.92
CA ALA A 83 -6.48 -8.66 23.78
C ALA A 83 -7.26 -8.16 25.01
N MET A 84 -8.58 -8.00 24.86
CA MET A 84 -9.46 -7.79 25.97
C MET A 84 -9.63 -9.15 26.64
N ILE A 85 -8.81 -9.42 27.65
CA ILE A 85 -9.12 -10.48 28.61
C ILE A 85 -10.38 -10.00 29.32
N SER A 86 -11.56 -10.33 28.76
CA SER A 86 -12.81 -10.31 29.51
C SER A 86 -12.77 -11.52 30.45
N GLY A 87 -11.87 -11.46 31.43
CA GLY A 87 -11.80 -12.43 32.49
C GLY A 87 -13.04 -12.25 33.34
N ASN A 88 -14.01 -13.15 33.21
CA ASN A 88 -14.58 -13.65 34.45
C ASN A 88 -13.44 -14.39 35.14
N LEU A 89 -12.75 -13.70 36.06
CA LEU A 89 -11.89 -14.32 37.07
C LEU A 89 -12.78 -15.21 37.93
N THR A 90 -13.21 -16.35 37.38
CA THR A 90 -13.71 -17.46 38.17
C THR A 90 -12.47 -18.19 38.61
N ILE A 91 -11.84 -17.64 39.64
CA ILE A 91 -10.88 -18.38 40.46
C ILE A 91 -11.67 -19.57 40.98
N CYS A 92 -11.39 -20.76 40.46
CA CYS A 92 -11.80 -21.98 41.13
C CYS A 92 -10.95 -22.09 42.39
N ASN A 93 -11.56 -21.95 43.57
CA ASN A 93 -10.92 -22.31 44.83
C ASN A 93 -10.48 -23.78 44.76
N GLY A 94 -9.19 -24.06 44.52
CA GLY A 94 -8.73 -25.44 44.69
C GLY A 94 -7.37 -25.89 44.16
N GLU A 95 -6.65 -25.18 43.30
CA GLU A 95 -5.32 -25.70 42.90
C GLU A 95 -4.25 -25.31 43.92
N SER A 96 -3.86 -26.32 44.69
CA SER A 96 -2.81 -26.27 45.70
C SER A 96 -1.46 -26.60 45.09
N THR A 97 -0.47 -25.80 45.52
CA THR A 97 1.01 -25.95 45.50
C THR A 97 1.73 -26.08 44.16
#